data_AF-A0A841YH19-F1
#
_entry.id   AF-A0A841YH19-F1
#
_cell.length_a   1.000
_cell.length_b   1.000
_cell.length_c   1.000
_cell.angle_alpha   90.00
_cell.angle_beta   90.00
_cell.angle_gamma   90.00
#
_symmetry.space_group_name_H-M   'P 1'
#
loop_
_entity.id
_entity.type
_entity.pdbx_description
1 polymer ?
#
loop_
_entity_poly.entity_id
_entity_poly.type
_entity_poly.pdbx_seq_one_letter_code
_entity_poly.pdbx_strand_id
1 'polypeptide(L)'
;MDTAKQLRKVLYYLDKEKEIEAIKTLDQILPVARNEGNKEIFVRAAVVLAEISYRRGERFFEMANNLAEVFQLNLDAIADSLHVEMKKANELQQLFSQYFEEEGKFFEGLDLKTFFNNSYGKDEYLDVYPTDEIIQEVETELGYKLPASYIYLMRHAQNGGIPFKESFPANEATSWAEDSIAITGIMGLGRLAACSLCGEFSSEFWESEWGYPKIGVSICDCPSAGHDMIFLDYRECGPDGEPSVVHVDQEANYKITFLAQNFERFIMGLYHNEF
;
A
#
# COMPACT_ATOMS: atom_id res chain seq x y z
N MET A 1 -15.24 30.21 -5.80
CA MET A 1 -14.51 30.21 -4.51
C MET A 1 -13.25 31.04 -4.70
N ASP A 2 -12.84 31.88 -3.76
CA ASP A 2 -11.57 32.62 -3.90
C ASP A 2 -10.39 31.69 -3.59
N THR A 3 -9.90 31.01 -4.62
CA THR A 3 -8.85 29.99 -4.55
C THR A 3 -7.51 30.58 -4.10
N ALA A 4 -7.20 31.85 -4.45
CA ALA A 4 -5.98 32.52 -4.02
C ALA A 4 -5.98 32.78 -2.50
N LYS A 5 -7.14 33.19 -1.95
CA LYS A 5 -7.30 33.34 -0.50
C LYS A 5 -7.23 32.01 0.23
N GLN A 6 -7.80 30.94 -0.33
CA GLN A 6 -7.69 29.61 0.27
C GLN A 6 -6.26 29.09 0.24
N LEU A 7 -5.50 29.31 -0.84
CA LEU A 7 -4.09 28.91 -0.91
C LEU A 7 -3.23 29.62 0.14
N ARG A 8 -3.46 30.91 0.40
CA ARG A 8 -2.81 31.60 1.54
C ARG A 8 -3.15 30.97 2.89
N LYS A 9 -4.38 30.46 3.04
CA LYS A 9 -4.82 29.75 4.24
C LYS A 9 -4.11 28.39 4.39
N VAL A 10 -3.85 27.69 3.29
CA VAL A 10 -3.04 26.46 3.28
C VAL A 10 -1.65 26.74 3.88
N LEU A 11 -0.96 27.78 3.41
CA LEU A 11 0.37 28.14 3.94
C LEU A 11 0.32 28.47 5.44
N TYR A 12 -0.73 29.17 5.88
CA TYR A 12 -0.95 29.43 7.31
C TYR A 12 -1.17 28.13 8.10
N TYR A 13 -1.91 27.16 7.55
CA TYR A 13 -2.09 25.87 8.21
C TYR A 13 -0.78 25.10 8.33
N LEU A 14 0.07 25.13 7.30
CA LEU A 14 1.38 24.48 7.34
C LEU A 14 2.32 25.12 8.38
N ASP A 15 2.34 26.46 8.48
CA ASP A 15 3.07 27.19 9.55
C ASP A 15 2.59 26.85 10.97
N LYS A 16 1.36 26.34 11.09
CA LYS A 16 0.76 25.92 12.36
C LYS A 16 0.74 24.40 12.54
N GLU A 17 1.47 23.66 11.69
CA GLU A 17 1.55 22.20 11.71
C GLU A 17 0.18 21.51 11.56
N LYS A 18 -0.75 22.18 10.86
CA LYS A 18 -2.13 21.71 10.60
C LYS A 18 -2.25 21.09 9.22
N GLU A 19 -1.50 20.02 8.99
CA GLU A 19 -1.41 19.38 7.66
C GLU A 19 -2.76 18.82 7.19
N ILE A 20 -3.58 18.27 8.08
CA ILE A 20 -4.90 17.72 7.71
C ILE A 20 -5.81 18.83 7.18
N GLU A 21 -5.84 19.99 7.84
CA GLU A 21 -6.60 21.14 7.37
C GLU A 21 -6.04 21.73 6.07
N ALA A 22 -4.72 21.70 5.90
CA ALA A 22 -4.06 22.08 4.66
C ALA A 22 -4.51 21.17 3.49
N ILE A 23 -4.42 19.85 3.66
CA ILE A 23 -4.86 18.84 2.67
C ILE A 23 -6.33 19.03 2.32
N LYS A 24 -7.22 19.10 3.33
CA LYS A 24 -8.66 19.33 3.10
C LYS A 24 -8.94 20.59 2.29
N THR A 25 -8.15 21.64 2.50
CA THR A 25 -8.29 22.90 1.75
C THR A 25 -7.74 22.75 0.33
N LEU A 26 -6.62 22.05 0.14
CA LEU A 26 -6.04 21.76 -1.18
C LEU A 26 -6.98 20.92 -2.04
N ASP A 27 -7.65 19.91 -1.46
CA ASP A 27 -8.65 19.08 -2.13
C ASP A 27 -9.84 19.89 -2.66
N GLN A 28 -10.16 21.01 -2.01
CA GLN A 28 -11.18 21.95 -2.49
C GLN A 28 -10.61 22.87 -3.59
N ILE A 29 -9.37 23.35 -3.44
CA ILE A 29 -8.74 24.29 -4.38
C ILE A 29 -8.45 23.65 -5.73
N LEU A 30 -7.84 22.46 -5.74
CA LEU A 30 -7.27 21.85 -6.95
C LEU A 30 -8.31 21.68 -8.08
N PRO A 31 -9.49 21.08 -7.86
CA PRO A 31 -10.49 20.93 -8.91
C PRO A 31 -11.00 22.28 -9.42
N VAL A 32 -11.16 23.27 -8.55
CA VAL A 32 -11.64 24.61 -8.94
C VAL A 32 -10.60 25.34 -9.77
N ALA A 33 -9.33 25.33 -9.35
CA ALA A 33 -8.24 25.95 -10.11
C ALA A 33 -8.05 25.31 -11.49
N ARG A 34 -8.16 23.97 -11.56
CA ARG A 34 -8.16 23.21 -12.81
C ARG A 34 -9.29 23.64 -13.74
N ASN A 35 -10.53 23.66 -13.23
CA ASN A 35 -11.71 23.99 -14.03
C ASN A 35 -11.76 25.45 -14.49
N GLU A 36 -11.27 26.37 -13.67
CA GLU A 36 -11.19 27.80 -13.99
C GLU A 36 -9.99 28.14 -14.88
N GLY A 37 -9.11 27.18 -15.17
CA GLY A 37 -7.89 27.40 -15.97
C GLY A 37 -6.84 28.26 -15.26
N ASN A 38 -6.91 28.37 -13.93
CA ASN A 38 -5.96 29.14 -13.14
C ASN A 38 -4.68 28.34 -12.90
N LYS A 39 -3.79 28.35 -13.90
CA LYS A 39 -2.54 27.59 -13.91
C LYS A 39 -1.65 27.87 -12.71
N GLU A 40 -1.50 29.13 -12.31
CA GLU A 40 -0.61 29.49 -11.19
C GLU A 40 -1.07 28.84 -9.88
N ILE A 41 -2.37 28.95 -9.57
CA ILE A 41 -2.92 28.35 -8.35
C ILE A 41 -2.88 26.83 -8.43
N PHE A 42 -3.20 26.25 -9.60
CA PHE A 42 -3.16 24.81 -9.80
C PHE A 42 -1.76 24.25 -9.53
N VAL A 43 -0.71 24.84 -10.12
CA VAL A 43 0.68 24.40 -9.91
C VAL A 43 1.06 24.49 -8.44
N ARG A 44 0.84 25.64 -7.79
CA ARG A 44 1.18 25.81 -6.37
C ARG A 44 0.44 24.81 -5.48
N ALA A 45 -0.85 24.60 -5.71
CA ALA A 45 -1.65 23.66 -4.92
C ALA A 45 -1.22 22.20 -5.16
N ALA A 46 -0.95 21.82 -6.41
CA ALA A 46 -0.53 20.48 -6.78
C ALA A 46 0.82 20.13 -6.16
N VAL A 47 1.79 21.04 -6.23
CA VAL A 47 3.14 20.83 -5.68
C VAL A 47 3.10 20.73 -4.15
N VAL A 48 2.37 21.64 -3.48
CA VAL A 48 2.24 21.59 -2.02
C VAL A 48 1.53 20.32 -1.56
N LEU A 49 0.47 19.90 -2.26
CA LEU A 49 -0.22 18.66 -1.92
C LEU A 49 0.70 17.45 -2.12
N ALA A 50 1.42 17.40 -3.25
CA ALA A 50 2.35 16.33 -3.55
C ALA A 50 3.47 16.21 -2.52
N GLU A 51 4.02 17.33 -2.06
CA GLU A 51 5.06 17.34 -1.02
C GLU A 51 4.55 16.83 0.34
N ILE A 52 3.36 17.25 0.76
CA ILE A 52 2.76 16.79 2.01
C ILE A 52 2.42 15.31 1.91
N SER A 53 1.75 14.91 0.82
CA SER A 53 1.35 13.53 0.55
C SER A 53 2.55 12.59 0.47
N TYR A 54 3.65 12.99 -0.17
CA TYR A 54 4.87 12.20 -0.21
C TYR A 54 5.44 11.96 1.19
N ARG A 55 5.60 13.02 2.01
CA ARG A 55 6.10 12.89 3.39
C ARG A 55 5.20 12.04 4.29
N ARG A 56 3.91 12.00 3.99
CA ARG A 56 2.93 11.19 4.73
C ARG A 56 2.81 9.76 4.20
N GLY A 57 3.45 9.43 3.08
CA GLY A 57 3.26 8.13 2.43
C GLY A 57 1.82 7.93 1.95
N GLU A 58 1.15 8.98 1.46
CA GLU A 58 -0.28 8.95 1.08
C GLU A 58 -0.46 9.38 -0.38
N ARG A 59 -1.44 8.82 -1.09
CA ARG A 59 -1.92 9.32 -2.40
C ARG A 59 -0.86 9.37 -3.52
N PHE A 60 0.16 8.50 -3.51
CA PHE A 60 1.30 8.59 -4.44
C PHE A 60 0.88 8.61 -5.92
N PHE A 61 -0.03 7.72 -6.34
CA PHE A 61 -0.57 7.70 -7.71
C PHE A 61 -1.27 9.01 -8.09
N GLU A 62 -2.07 9.55 -7.18
CA GLU A 62 -2.78 10.80 -7.44
C GLU A 62 -1.79 11.97 -7.59
N MET A 63 -0.75 12.00 -6.75
CA MET A 63 0.26 13.05 -6.79
C MET A 63 1.13 12.96 -8.04
N ALA A 64 1.52 11.76 -8.46
CA ALA A 64 2.22 11.54 -9.73
C ALA A 64 1.38 12.05 -10.93
N ASN A 65 0.07 11.78 -10.94
CA ASN A 65 -0.83 12.27 -11.99
C ASN A 65 -1.00 13.80 -11.96
N ASN A 66 -1.17 14.39 -10.78
CA ASN A 66 -1.27 15.85 -10.64
C ASN A 66 0.02 16.55 -11.11
N LEU A 67 1.19 15.99 -10.82
CA LEU A 67 2.47 16.52 -11.29
C LEU A 67 2.63 16.34 -12.81
N ALA A 68 2.23 15.20 -13.37
CA ALA A 68 2.24 15.00 -14.81
C ALA A 68 1.36 16.04 -15.54
N GLU A 69 0.21 16.39 -14.98
CA GLU A 69 -0.64 17.48 -15.50
C GLU A 69 0.07 18.84 -15.42
N VAL A 70 0.76 19.14 -14.32
CA VAL A 70 1.57 20.38 -14.18
C VAL A 70 2.59 20.51 -15.30
N PHE A 71 3.31 19.44 -15.65
CA PHE A 71 4.32 19.47 -16.73
C PHE A 71 3.74 19.58 -18.14
N GLN A 72 2.44 19.35 -18.32
CA GLN A 72 1.76 19.54 -19.61
C GLN A 72 1.26 20.99 -19.81
N LEU A 73 1.29 21.83 -18.78
CA LEU A 73 0.83 23.21 -18.87
C LEU A 73 1.84 24.11 -19.61
N ASN A 74 1.34 24.99 -20.49
CA ASN A 74 2.12 26.13 -20.95
C ASN A 74 2.16 27.20 -19.83
N LEU A 75 3.35 27.43 -19.26
CA LEU A 75 3.60 28.34 -18.14
C LEU A 75 4.49 29.54 -18.50
N ASP A 76 4.81 29.77 -19.79
CA ASP A 76 5.81 30.77 -20.23
C ASP A 76 5.55 32.17 -19.66
N ALA A 77 4.29 32.59 -19.59
CA ALA A 77 3.88 33.91 -19.11
C ALA A 77 4.04 34.09 -17.58
N ILE A 78 4.21 33.00 -16.81
CA ILE A 78 4.28 33.00 -15.35
C ILE A 78 5.49 32.20 -14.81
N ALA A 79 6.45 31.86 -15.67
CA ALA A 79 7.58 31.01 -15.33
C ALA A 79 8.40 31.56 -14.15
N ASP A 80 8.65 32.87 -14.13
CA ASP A 80 9.40 33.53 -13.05
C ASP A 80 8.67 33.44 -11.69
N SER A 81 7.34 33.49 -11.69
CA SER A 81 6.51 33.41 -10.46
C SER A 81 6.49 32.00 -9.85
N LEU A 82 6.76 30.98 -10.66
CA LEU A 82 6.64 29.57 -10.33
C LEU A 82 7.99 28.84 -10.25
N HIS A 83 9.12 29.55 -10.35
CA HIS A 83 10.44 28.91 -10.41
C HIS A 83 10.71 27.95 -9.23
N VAL A 84 10.31 28.35 -8.01
CA VAL A 84 10.51 27.55 -6.80
C VAL A 84 9.63 26.30 -6.83
N GLU A 85 8.35 26.47 -7.16
CA GLU A 85 7.40 25.38 -7.26
C GLU A 85 7.77 24.39 -8.36
N MET A 86 8.21 24.87 -9.52
CA MET A 86 8.65 23.99 -10.62
C MET A 86 9.92 23.24 -10.28
N LYS A 87 10.86 23.84 -9.51
CA LYS A 87 12.02 23.10 -9.01
C LYS A 87 11.58 21.93 -8.12
N LYS A 88 10.69 22.20 -7.16
CA LYS A 88 10.13 21.16 -6.27
C LYS A 88 9.31 20.11 -7.04
N ALA A 89 8.54 20.52 -8.04
CA ALA A 89 7.79 19.62 -8.91
C ALA A 89 8.72 18.63 -9.63
N ASN A 90 9.87 19.08 -10.12
CA ASN A 90 10.86 18.20 -10.76
C ASN A 90 11.46 17.19 -9.77
N GLU A 91 11.80 17.63 -8.56
CA GLU A 91 12.30 16.74 -7.49
C GLU A 91 11.27 15.64 -7.17
N LEU A 92 10.01 16.01 -6.93
CA LEU A 92 8.94 15.07 -6.63
C LEU A 92 8.62 14.17 -7.82
N GLN A 93 8.63 14.68 -9.05
CA GLN A 93 8.41 13.88 -10.24
C GLN A 93 9.48 12.81 -10.40
N GLN A 94 10.75 13.14 -10.15
CA GLN A 94 11.82 12.16 -10.18
C GLN A 94 11.63 11.08 -9.11
N LEU A 95 11.24 11.48 -7.89
CA LEU A 95 10.94 10.53 -6.81
C LEU A 95 9.81 9.58 -7.18
N PHE A 96 8.67 10.09 -7.69
CA PHE A 96 7.57 9.23 -8.13
C PHE A 96 7.94 8.38 -9.33
N SER A 97 8.70 8.90 -10.30
CA SER A 97 9.16 8.11 -11.44
C SER A 97 10.08 6.97 -11.03
N GLN A 98 10.96 7.17 -10.04
CA GLN A 98 11.76 6.09 -9.47
C GLN A 98 10.89 5.11 -8.68
N TYR A 99 9.95 5.61 -7.87
CA TYR A 99 9.07 4.76 -7.06
C TYR A 99 8.20 3.83 -7.92
N PHE A 100 7.73 4.30 -9.06
CA PHE A 100 6.90 3.53 -10.00
C PHE A 100 7.69 2.91 -11.16
N GLU A 101 9.03 2.87 -11.10
CA GLU A 101 9.86 2.39 -12.23
C GLU A 101 9.61 0.94 -12.61
N GLU A 102 9.16 0.14 -11.65
CA GLU A 102 8.89 -1.29 -11.80
C GLU A 102 7.47 -1.60 -12.31
N GLU A 103 6.65 -0.57 -12.63
CA GLU A 103 5.27 -0.74 -13.09
C GLU A 103 5.17 -1.75 -14.26
N GLY A 104 4.24 -2.68 -14.14
CA GLY A 104 3.99 -3.77 -15.08
C GLY A 104 4.86 -5.02 -14.89
N LYS A 105 5.72 -5.07 -13.87
CA LYS A 105 6.64 -6.20 -13.64
C LYS A 105 5.99 -7.47 -13.08
N PHE A 106 4.92 -7.33 -12.30
CA PHE A 106 4.22 -8.44 -11.66
C PHE A 106 2.72 -8.40 -11.92
N PHE A 107 2.07 -9.54 -11.68
CA PHE A 107 0.61 -9.71 -11.76
C PHE A 107 0.06 -9.42 -13.17
N GLU A 108 0.72 -9.92 -14.20
CA GLU A 108 0.30 -9.72 -15.59
C GLU A 108 -1.18 -10.09 -15.79
N GLY A 109 -1.96 -9.13 -16.28
CA GLY A 109 -3.40 -9.30 -16.54
C GLY A 109 -4.32 -9.05 -15.33
N LEU A 110 -3.79 -8.74 -14.14
CA LEU A 110 -4.59 -8.35 -12.97
C LEU A 110 -4.79 -6.84 -12.93
N ASP A 111 -6.02 -6.37 -12.73
CA ASP A 111 -6.31 -4.95 -12.48
C ASP A 111 -6.09 -4.63 -10.99
N LEU A 112 -4.91 -4.09 -10.68
CA LEU A 112 -4.53 -3.70 -9.32
C LEU A 112 -5.40 -2.58 -8.74
N LYS A 113 -6.01 -1.73 -9.57
CA LYS A 113 -6.85 -0.62 -9.09
C LYS A 113 -8.14 -1.12 -8.44
N THR A 114 -8.58 -2.31 -8.81
CA THR A 114 -9.79 -2.95 -8.30
C THR A 114 -9.49 -4.16 -7.43
N PHE A 115 -8.22 -4.36 -7.03
CA PHE A 115 -7.84 -5.55 -6.27
C PHE A 115 -8.35 -5.49 -4.82
N PHE A 116 -8.14 -4.36 -4.13
CA PHE A 116 -8.62 -4.14 -2.77
C PHE A 116 -10.03 -3.54 -2.74
N ASN A 117 -10.81 -3.95 -1.75
CA ASN A 117 -12.15 -3.47 -1.48
C ASN A 117 -12.14 -2.29 -0.50
N ASN A 118 -12.25 -1.08 -1.06
CA ASN A 118 -12.23 0.18 -0.30
C ASN A 118 -13.61 0.60 0.23
N SER A 119 -14.59 -0.30 0.24
CA SER A 119 -15.95 0.01 0.72
C SER A 119 -16.04 -0.02 2.26
N TYR A 120 -15.13 -0.77 2.90
CA TYR A 120 -14.97 -0.77 4.35
C TYR A 120 -14.11 0.45 4.74
N GLY A 121 -14.40 1.08 5.88
CA GLY A 121 -13.86 2.40 6.27
C GLY A 121 -12.33 2.44 6.51
N LYS A 122 -11.90 3.01 7.65
CA LYS A 122 -10.48 2.92 8.01
C LYS A 122 -10.18 1.46 8.36
N ASP A 123 -9.47 0.79 7.46
CA ASP A 123 -9.15 -0.63 7.54
C ASP A 123 -7.90 -0.86 8.42
N GLU A 124 -7.90 -1.92 9.23
CA GLU A 124 -6.86 -2.26 10.19
C GLU A 124 -5.57 -2.79 9.53
N TYR A 125 -5.64 -3.11 8.25
CA TYR A 125 -4.52 -3.52 7.40
C TYR A 125 -3.84 -2.35 6.68
N LEU A 126 -4.51 -1.18 6.57
CA LEU A 126 -4.06 -0.09 5.70
C LEU A 126 -2.94 0.73 6.36
N ASP A 127 -1.74 0.64 5.80
CA ASP A 127 -0.57 1.43 6.18
C ASP A 127 -0.22 2.48 5.12
N VAL A 128 0.77 3.33 5.39
CA VAL A 128 1.28 4.33 4.45
C VAL A 128 2.10 3.67 3.34
N TYR A 129 2.15 4.24 2.14
CA TYR A 129 2.93 3.71 1.01
C TYR A 129 4.39 3.45 1.41
N PRO A 130 4.93 2.24 1.16
CA PRO A 130 6.23 1.84 1.68
C PRO A 130 7.37 2.38 0.79
N THR A 131 8.16 3.30 1.35
CA THR A 131 9.42 3.74 0.75
C THR A 131 10.50 2.67 0.88
N ASP A 132 11.64 2.84 0.19
CA ASP A 132 12.77 1.91 0.30
C ASP A 132 13.28 1.81 1.75
N GLU A 133 13.24 2.91 2.51
CA GLU A 133 13.61 2.93 3.92
C GLU A 133 12.65 2.10 4.77
N ILE A 134 11.33 2.25 4.58
CA ILE A 134 10.33 1.45 5.30
C ILE A 134 10.51 -0.04 5.00
N ILE A 135 10.75 -0.40 3.73
CA ILE A 135 11.00 -1.80 3.35
C ILE A 135 12.24 -2.33 4.04
N GLN A 136 13.33 -1.56 4.04
CA GLN A 136 14.59 -1.96 4.68
C GLN A 136 14.42 -2.15 6.19
N GLU A 137 13.69 -1.26 6.86
CA GLU A 137 13.38 -1.36 8.29
C GLU A 137 12.57 -2.63 8.60
N VAL A 138 11.50 -2.87 7.83
CA VAL A 138 10.64 -4.05 7.97
C VAL A 138 11.43 -5.34 7.74
N GLU A 139 12.21 -5.44 6.66
CA GLU A 139 13.04 -6.63 6.39
C GLU A 139 14.09 -6.87 7.49
N THR A 140 14.65 -5.80 8.05
CA THR A 140 15.63 -5.88 9.15
C THR A 140 14.99 -6.39 10.44
N GLU A 141 13.78 -5.91 10.76
CA GLU A 141 13.02 -6.34 11.94
C GLU A 141 12.54 -7.78 11.83
N LEU A 142 12.02 -8.17 10.67
CA LEU A 142 11.58 -9.53 10.40
C LEU A 142 12.75 -10.53 10.28
N GLY A 143 13.91 -10.07 9.82
CA GLY A 143 15.06 -10.93 9.49
C GLY A 143 14.88 -11.71 8.18
N TYR A 144 13.96 -11.27 7.32
CA TYR A 144 13.62 -11.90 6.04
C TYR A 144 13.60 -10.87 4.91
N LYS A 145 14.09 -11.27 3.74
CA LYS A 145 13.85 -10.53 2.49
C LYS A 145 12.45 -10.80 1.98
N LEU A 146 11.67 -9.74 1.78
CA LEU A 146 10.29 -9.88 1.32
C LEU A 146 10.26 -10.22 -0.18
N PRO A 147 9.25 -11.00 -0.64
CA PRO A 147 9.06 -11.25 -2.06
C PRO A 147 8.91 -9.93 -2.81
N ALA A 148 9.61 -9.79 -3.93
CA ALA A 148 9.52 -8.57 -4.75
C ALA A 148 8.08 -8.32 -5.25
N SER A 149 7.32 -9.39 -5.52
CA SER A 149 5.90 -9.29 -5.89
C SER A 149 5.01 -8.78 -4.75
N TYR A 150 5.39 -9.02 -3.49
CA TYR A 150 4.65 -8.54 -2.32
C TYR A 150 4.85 -7.05 -2.10
N ILE A 151 6.11 -6.60 -2.14
CA ILE A 151 6.47 -5.18 -2.14
C ILE A 151 5.75 -4.47 -3.30
N TYR A 152 5.77 -5.05 -4.49
CA TYR A 152 5.11 -4.50 -5.66
C TYR A 152 3.60 -4.32 -5.45
N LEU A 153 2.90 -5.32 -4.92
CA LEU A 153 1.46 -5.18 -4.63
C LEU A 153 1.19 -3.98 -3.69
N MET A 154 2.01 -3.82 -2.66
CA MET A 154 1.84 -2.75 -1.68
C MET A 154 2.17 -1.36 -2.21
N ARG A 155 3.09 -1.27 -3.16
CA ARG A 155 3.43 -0.01 -3.84
C ARG A 155 2.41 0.38 -4.89
N HIS A 156 1.87 -0.60 -5.62
CA HIS A 156 1.14 -0.36 -6.87
C HIS A 156 -0.37 -0.55 -6.77
N ALA A 157 -0.87 -1.25 -5.75
CA ALA A 157 -2.31 -1.35 -5.47
C ALA A 157 -2.67 -0.52 -4.23
N GLN A 158 -2.22 -0.97 -3.06
CA GLN A 158 -2.45 -0.35 -1.76
C GLN A 158 -1.58 -1.08 -0.73
N ASN A 159 -1.04 -0.37 0.27
CA ASN A 159 -0.21 -0.99 1.30
C ASN A 159 -1.05 -1.65 2.40
N GLY A 160 -1.56 -2.84 2.07
CA GLY A 160 -2.46 -3.63 2.89
C GLY A 160 -3.92 -3.32 2.64
N GLY A 161 -4.79 -4.28 2.98
CA GLY A 161 -6.24 -4.12 2.85
C GLY A 161 -6.99 -5.44 2.65
N ILE A 162 -8.32 -5.34 2.61
CA ILE A 162 -9.23 -6.44 2.29
C ILE A 162 -9.32 -6.61 0.77
N PRO A 163 -8.97 -7.78 0.18
CA PRO A 163 -9.11 -8.00 -1.26
C PRO A 163 -10.57 -8.27 -1.66
N PHE A 164 -10.94 -8.01 -2.92
CA PHE A 164 -12.25 -8.42 -3.47
C PHE A 164 -12.35 -9.92 -3.74
N LYS A 165 -11.21 -10.56 -3.99
CA LYS A 165 -11.09 -12.01 -4.19
C LYS A 165 -10.40 -12.59 -2.97
N GLU A 166 -11.14 -13.35 -2.21
CA GLU A 166 -10.81 -13.72 -0.83
C GLU A 166 -10.59 -15.22 -0.65
N SER A 167 -10.84 -16.04 -1.68
CA SER A 167 -10.69 -17.50 -1.59
C SER A 167 -9.53 -18.00 -2.44
N PHE A 168 -8.87 -19.07 -1.98
CA PHE A 168 -7.79 -19.74 -2.71
C PHE A 168 -8.00 -21.27 -2.71
N PRO A 169 -7.78 -21.98 -3.83
CA PRO A 169 -7.94 -23.43 -3.89
C PRO A 169 -6.88 -24.14 -3.03
N ALA A 170 -7.32 -25.10 -2.20
CA ALA A 170 -6.45 -25.96 -1.42
C ALA A 170 -6.54 -27.40 -1.93
N ASN A 171 -5.40 -28.08 -2.03
CA ASN A 171 -5.36 -29.48 -2.50
C ASN A 171 -5.80 -30.49 -1.43
N GLU A 172 -6.01 -30.02 -0.19
CA GLU A 172 -6.40 -30.82 0.96
C GLU A 172 -7.45 -30.07 1.76
N ALA A 173 -8.33 -30.83 2.43
CA ALA A 173 -9.30 -30.25 3.35
C ALA A 173 -8.61 -29.52 4.51
N THR A 174 -9.15 -28.35 4.81
CA THR A 174 -8.81 -27.52 5.97
C THR A 174 -9.96 -27.56 6.98
N SER A 175 -9.78 -26.94 8.15
CA SER A 175 -10.89 -26.72 9.10
C SER A 175 -12.03 -25.87 8.51
N TRP A 176 -11.73 -25.07 7.47
CA TRP A 176 -12.68 -24.18 6.82
C TRP A 176 -13.49 -24.85 5.71
N ALA A 177 -12.82 -25.49 4.74
CA ALA A 177 -13.48 -26.08 3.57
C ALA A 177 -12.73 -27.31 3.05
N GLU A 178 -13.42 -28.10 2.21
CA GLU A 178 -12.88 -29.35 1.65
C GLU A 178 -11.75 -29.11 0.64
N ASP A 179 -11.79 -28.00 -0.09
CA ASP A 179 -10.91 -27.75 -1.25
C ASP A 179 -10.46 -26.28 -1.37
N SER A 180 -10.62 -25.48 -0.30
CA SER A 180 -10.26 -24.06 -0.32
C SER A 180 -9.92 -23.50 1.07
N ILE A 181 -9.28 -22.33 1.06
CA ILE A 181 -9.13 -21.44 2.21
C ILE A 181 -9.72 -20.07 1.86
N ALA A 182 -9.98 -19.27 2.89
CA ALA A 182 -10.38 -17.88 2.75
C ALA A 182 -9.43 -16.97 3.53
N ILE A 183 -9.18 -15.77 3.01
CA ILE A 183 -8.45 -14.69 3.68
C ILE A 183 -9.39 -13.51 3.94
N THR A 184 -9.18 -12.81 5.04
CA THR A 184 -9.92 -11.58 5.36
C THR A 184 -9.19 -10.36 4.81
N GLY A 185 -7.89 -10.26 5.06
CA GLY A 185 -7.09 -9.11 4.69
C GLY A 185 -5.64 -9.48 4.48
N ILE A 186 -4.97 -8.70 3.64
CA ILE A 186 -3.54 -8.83 3.36
C ILE A 186 -2.83 -7.74 4.13
N MET A 187 -1.84 -8.13 4.93
CA MET A 187 -1.09 -7.23 5.80
C MET A 187 -0.25 -6.24 4.97
N GLY A 188 -0.22 -4.98 5.37
CA GLY A 188 0.65 -3.96 4.79
C GLY A 188 2.07 -4.02 5.35
N LEU A 189 3.04 -3.48 4.60
CA LEU A 189 4.38 -3.22 5.10
C LEU A 189 4.36 -2.03 6.07
N GLY A 190 5.08 -2.12 7.17
CA GLY A 190 5.19 -1.03 8.13
C GLY A 190 4.67 -1.44 9.51
N ARG A 191 4.18 -0.44 10.25
CA ARG A 191 3.85 -0.57 11.68
C ARG A 191 2.71 0.32 12.17
N LEU A 192 2.13 1.14 11.30
CA LEU A 192 1.08 2.08 11.72
C LEU A 192 -0.27 1.38 11.81
N ALA A 193 -0.51 0.42 10.92
CA ALA A 193 -1.71 -0.41 10.95
C ALA A 193 -1.55 -1.54 11.97
N ALA A 194 -2.62 -1.93 12.66
CA ALA A 194 -2.57 -3.02 13.64
C ALA A 194 -2.17 -4.35 12.97
N CYS A 195 -2.72 -4.60 11.78
CA CYS A 195 -2.43 -5.76 10.94
C CYS A 195 -1.38 -5.47 9.87
N SER A 196 -0.34 -4.69 10.21
CA SER A 196 0.87 -4.55 9.39
C SER A 196 1.95 -5.54 9.85
N LEU A 197 2.95 -5.82 9.00
CA LEU A 197 3.97 -6.82 9.28
C LEU A 197 4.75 -6.57 10.58
N CYS A 198 4.97 -5.31 10.95
CA CYS A 198 5.60 -4.88 12.21
C CYS A 198 4.61 -4.13 13.12
N GLY A 199 3.31 -4.39 12.94
CA GLY A 199 2.21 -3.87 13.74
C GLY A 199 1.97 -4.65 15.03
N GLU A 200 0.77 -4.48 15.60
CA GLU A 200 0.35 -5.18 16.83
C GLU A 200 0.20 -6.69 16.61
N PHE A 201 -0.39 -7.09 15.47
CA PHE A 201 -0.63 -8.49 15.10
C PHE A 201 0.45 -9.02 14.14
N SER A 202 1.72 -8.75 14.47
CA SER A 202 2.89 -9.20 13.71
C SER A 202 3.12 -10.71 13.81
N SER A 203 4.03 -11.25 12.99
CA SER A 203 4.40 -12.67 13.08
C SER A 203 4.94 -13.05 14.46
N GLU A 204 5.66 -12.14 15.13
CA GLU A 204 6.15 -12.37 16.50
C GLU A 204 4.99 -12.55 17.49
N PHE A 205 3.91 -11.75 17.37
CA PHE A 205 2.73 -11.90 18.22
C PHE A 205 2.08 -13.28 18.06
N TRP A 206 1.88 -13.74 16.83
CA TRP A 206 1.28 -15.05 16.56
C TRP A 206 2.17 -16.19 17.04
N GLU A 207 3.48 -16.04 16.96
CA GLU A 207 4.43 -17.01 17.49
C GLU A 207 4.47 -17.02 19.03
N SER A 208 4.54 -15.86 19.69
CA SER A 208 4.75 -15.77 21.14
C SER A 208 3.47 -16.00 21.94
N GLU A 209 2.37 -15.38 21.50
CA GLU A 209 1.10 -15.40 22.23
C GLU A 209 0.22 -16.56 21.81
N TRP A 210 0.25 -16.92 20.53
CA TRP A 210 -0.62 -17.97 19.97
C TRP A 210 0.11 -19.28 19.67
N GLY A 211 1.45 -19.31 19.72
CA GLY A 211 2.22 -20.54 19.55
C GLY A 211 2.39 -21.00 18.09
N TYR A 212 2.14 -20.12 17.12
CA TYR A 212 2.41 -20.41 15.71
C TYR A 212 3.89 -20.77 15.47
N PRO A 213 4.18 -21.66 14.51
CA PRO A 213 5.54 -22.10 14.24
C PRO A 213 6.36 -20.99 13.57
N LYS A 214 7.62 -20.85 13.99
CA LYS A 214 8.60 -19.89 13.42
C LYS A 214 9.09 -20.32 12.04
N ILE A 215 8.23 -20.22 11.04
CA ILE A 215 8.53 -20.65 9.66
C ILE A 215 8.80 -19.48 8.69
N GLY A 216 8.51 -18.25 9.13
CA GLY A 216 8.60 -17.08 8.28
C GLY A 216 7.65 -15.97 8.70
N VAL A 217 6.98 -15.35 7.72
CA VAL A 217 6.21 -14.12 7.92
C VAL A 217 4.72 -14.37 7.66
N SER A 218 3.86 -14.09 8.64
CA SER A 218 2.40 -14.04 8.48
C SER A 218 2.02 -12.85 7.59
N ILE A 219 1.22 -13.09 6.56
CA ILE A 219 0.88 -12.07 5.55
C ILE A 219 -0.62 -11.88 5.33
N CYS A 220 -1.47 -12.81 5.77
CA CYS A 220 -2.91 -12.65 5.74
C CYS A 220 -3.54 -13.24 7.01
N ASP A 221 -4.59 -12.57 7.49
CA ASP A 221 -5.53 -13.15 8.44
C ASP A 221 -6.64 -13.89 7.66
N CYS A 222 -7.29 -14.84 8.31
CA CYS A 222 -8.41 -15.62 7.80
C CYS A 222 -9.71 -15.25 8.55
N PRO A 223 -10.90 -15.63 8.05
CA PRO A 223 -12.17 -15.32 8.71
C PRO A 223 -12.34 -15.90 10.12
N SER A 224 -11.45 -16.80 10.53
CA SER A 224 -11.48 -17.46 11.84
C SER A 224 -10.97 -16.58 12.99
N ALA A 225 -10.47 -15.37 12.71
CA ALA A 225 -9.85 -14.47 13.69
C ALA A 225 -8.60 -15.07 14.34
N GLY A 226 -7.61 -15.45 13.52
CA GLY A 226 -6.31 -15.95 13.94
C GLY A 226 -6.22 -17.43 14.31
N HIS A 227 -7.30 -18.21 14.20
CA HIS A 227 -7.26 -19.66 14.37
C HIS A 227 -6.64 -20.38 13.16
N ASP A 228 -6.55 -19.69 12.03
CA ASP A 228 -5.75 -20.08 10.89
C ASP A 228 -5.20 -18.83 10.18
N MET A 229 -4.06 -18.97 9.52
CA MET A 229 -3.33 -17.84 8.95
C MET A 229 -2.52 -18.22 7.71
N ILE A 230 -2.20 -17.23 6.89
CA ILE A 230 -1.34 -17.41 5.71
C ILE A 230 0.06 -16.89 5.99
N PHE A 231 1.06 -17.73 5.70
CA PHE A 231 2.47 -17.43 5.92
C PHE A 231 3.27 -17.51 4.61
N LEU A 232 4.27 -16.64 4.50
CA LEU A 232 5.45 -16.86 3.68
C LEU A 232 6.37 -17.83 4.43
N ASP A 233 6.59 -19.02 3.87
CA ASP A 233 7.40 -20.08 4.46
C ASP A 233 8.83 -20.06 3.88
N TYR A 234 9.79 -19.71 4.74
CA TYR A 234 11.20 -19.57 4.37
C TYR A 234 12.05 -20.79 4.76
N ARG A 235 11.47 -21.85 5.31
CA ARG A 235 12.24 -23.01 5.82
C ARG A 235 13.15 -23.64 4.76
N GLU A 236 12.69 -23.70 3.52
CA GLU A 236 13.44 -24.32 2.41
C GLU A 236 14.38 -23.32 1.70
N CYS A 237 13.95 -22.08 1.50
CA CYS A 237 14.71 -21.10 0.71
C CYS A 237 15.68 -20.24 1.55
N GLY A 238 15.53 -20.25 2.88
CA GLY A 238 16.30 -19.41 3.80
C GLY A 238 15.86 -17.95 3.77
N PRO A 239 16.40 -17.10 4.67
CA PRO A 239 15.88 -15.76 4.92
C PRO A 239 15.99 -14.79 3.73
N ASP A 240 16.89 -15.05 2.79
CA ASP A 240 17.12 -14.22 1.60
C ASP A 240 16.49 -14.78 0.32
N GLY A 241 15.79 -15.93 0.41
CA GLY A 241 15.21 -16.64 -0.73
C GLY A 241 13.78 -16.19 -1.09
N GLU A 242 13.25 -16.69 -2.21
CA GLU A 242 11.83 -16.53 -2.56
C GLU A 242 11.00 -17.59 -1.80
N PRO A 243 10.17 -17.22 -0.82
CA PRO A 243 9.39 -18.16 -0.01
C PRO A 243 8.18 -18.72 -0.76
N SER A 244 7.79 -19.94 -0.40
CA SER A 244 6.45 -20.45 -0.75
C SER A 244 5.37 -19.83 0.14
N VAL A 245 4.11 -19.92 -0.27
CA VAL A 245 2.96 -19.51 0.53
C VAL A 245 2.26 -20.74 1.09
N VAL A 246 2.00 -20.71 2.39
CA VAL A 246 1.36 -21.81 3.12
C VAL A 246 0.22 -21.29 4.01
N HIS A 247 -0.75 -22.16 4.24
CA HIS A 247 -1.76 -22.00 5.28
C HIS A 247 -1.30 -22.75 6.54
N VAL A 248 -1.53 -22.16 7.71
CA VAL A 248 -1.25 -22.78 9.01
C VAL A 248 -2.51 -22.79 9.85
N ASP A 249 -2.96 -23.98 10.22
CA ASP A 249 -4.21 -24.20 10.95
C ASP A 249 -3.92 -24.56 12.42
N GLN A 250 -4.20 -23.62 13.33
CA GLN A 250 -3.93 -23.79 14.76
C GLN A 250 -4.79 -24.91 15.37
N GLU A 251 -6.06 -25.01 14.96
CA GLU A 251 -7.00 -26.01 15.46
C GLU A 251 -6.64 -27.43 15.01
N ALA A 252 -5.96 -27.55 13.86
CA ALA A 252 -5.40 -28.80 13.35
C ALA A 252 -3.94 -29.06 13.81
N ASN A 253 -3.57 -28.60 15.02
CA ASN A 253 -2.23 -28.77 15.59
C ASN A 253 -1.13 -28.14 14.71
N TYR A 254 -1.37 -26.91 14.26
CA TYR A 254 -0.50 -26.14 13.36
C TYR A 254 -0.16 -26.89 12.07
N LYS A 255 -1.15 -27.57 11.48
CA LYS A 255 -0.97 -28.24 10.19
C LYS A 255 -0.58 -27.17 9.16
N ILE A 256 0.53 -27.40 8.47
CA ILE A 256 1.02 -26.53 7.41
C ILE A 256 0.59 -27.13 6.07
N THR A 257 -0.19 -26.37 5.31
CA THR A 257 -0.71 -26.76 4.00
C THR A 257 -0.11 -25.86 2.93
N PHE A 258 0.56 -26.45 1.93
CA PHE A 258 1.12 -25.70 0.82
C PHE A 258 0.01 -25.10 -0.07
N LEU A 259 0.13 -23.82 -0.40
CA LEU A 259 -0.82 -23.13 -1.27
C LEU A 259 -0.21 -22.75 -2.62
N ALA A 260 0.95 -22.09 -2.60
CA ALA A 260 1.57 -21.59 -3.83
C ALA A 260 3.10 -21.56 -3.72
N GLN A 261 3.77 -21.68 -4.86
CA GLN A 261 5.24 -21.66 -4.92
C GLN A 261 5.86 -20.29 -4.57
N ASN A 262 5.08 -19.20 -4.68
CA ASN A 262 5.50 -17.84 -4.37
C ASN A 262 4.28 -16.93 -4.18
N PHE A 263 4.51 -15.72 -3.69
CA PHE A 263 3.46 -14.75 -3.41
C PHE A 263 2.67 -14.35 -4.67
N GLU A 264 3.33 -14.16 -5.81
CA GLU A 264 2.66 -13.79 -7.06
C GLU A 264 1.59 -14.82 -7.46
N ARG A 265 1.95 -16.11 -7.44
CA ARG A 265 1.04 -17.21 -7.77
C ARG A 265 -0.12 -17.31 -6.79
N PHE A 266 0.11 -17.02 -5.51
CA PHE A 266 -0.95 -16.98 -4.51
C PHE A 266 -2.00 -15.90 -4.85
N ILE A 267 -1.55 -14.65 -5.03
CA ILE A 267 -2.45 -13.53 -5.35
C ILE A 267 -3.18 -13.73 -6.69
N MET A 268 -2.49 -14.23 -7.73
CA MET A 268 -3.12 -14.51 -9.02
C MET A 268 -4.13 -15.66 -8.98
N GLY A 269 -4.00 -16.57 -8.00
CA GLY A 269 -4.91 -17.69 -7.80
C GLY A 269 -6.12 -17.38 -6.93
N LEU A 270 -6.18 -16.19 -6.32
CA LEU A 270 -7.35 -15.75 -5.56
C LEU A 270 -8.58 -15.65 -6.48
N TYR A 271 -9.74 -16.06 -5.97
CA TYR A 271 -11.04 -15.93 -6.60
C TYR A 271 -12.09 -15.46 -5.60
N HIS A 272 -13.17 -14.90 -6.12
CA HIS A 272 -14.35 -14.60 -5.31
C HIS A 272 -15.25 -15.84 -5.31
N ASN A 273 -15.61 -16.31 -4.12
CA ASN A 273 -16.49 -17.46 -4.01
C ASN A 273 -17.94 -17.00 -4.18
N GLU A 274 -18.51 -17.17 -5.38
CA GLU A 274 -19.92 -16.88 -5.65
C GLU A 274 -20.85 -17.99 -5.15
N PHE A 275 -20.81 -18.33 -3.85
CA PHE A 275 -21.74 -19.33 -3.27
C PHE A 275 -22.16 -18.99 -1.84
#